data_AF-A0A9X1MRU1-F1
#
_entry.id   AF-A0A9X1MRU1-F1
#
_cell.length_a   1.000
_cell.length_b   1.000
_cell.length_c   1.000
_cell.angle_alpha   90.00
_cell.angle_beta   90.00
_cell.angle_gamma   90.00
#
_symmetry.space_group_name_H-M   'P 1'
#
loop_
_entity.id
_entity.type
_entity.pdbx_description
1 polymer ?
#
loop_
_entity_poly.entity_id
_entity_poly.type
_entity_poly.pdbx_seq_one_letter_code
_entity_poly.pdbx_strand_id
1 'polypeptide(L)'
;MSTHEEIPETGPQFHIVHLLVVMLVVAVIAGIMAPLARNFTPGEWTLIGTALLSILLGGVLFCVVVLFPRYIAQRRSGLLLQNLDNSVGWSNFIALLRLSFFGWTMSTLTVFSGLWNRSFLTSYPPTDYELLQVASLFIATTLVFGYGIFPFPHPQLRENGVLWGAFFTPWEKLTVRWSRRNPQILEISAATLWQFPVEWNQRAKVAAIIKKYCLDFIDETHH
;
A
#
# COMPACT_ATOMS: atom_id res chain seq x y z
N MET A 1 1.78 14.78 42.46
CA MET A 1 2.93 14.41 41.62
C MET A 1 2.61 13.04 41.05
N SER A 2 2.01 13.01 39.85
CA SER A 2 1.51 11.78 39.22
C SER A 2 2.54 11.33 38.21
N THR A 3 3.23 10.24 38.50
CA THR A 3 4.11 9.53 37.57
C THR A 3 3.23 8.90 36.50
N HIS A 4 3.15 9.55 35.33
CA HIS A 4 2.68 8.89 34.11
C HIS A 4 3.73 7.84 33.75
N GLU A 5 3.40 6.58 33.99
CA GLU A 5 4.07 5.46 33.36
C GLU A 5 3.76 5.53 31.86
N GLU A 6 4.76 5.93 31.07
CA GLU A 6 4.76 5.73 29.62
C GLU A 6 4.77 4.21 29.37
N ILE A 7 3.61 3.68 29.01
CA ILE A 7 3.51 2.32 28.47
C ILE A 7 4.23 2.37 27.12
N PRO A 8 5.32 1.61 26.90
CA PRO A 8 5.93 1.56 25.59
C PRO A 8 4.98 0.80 24.64
N GLU A 9 4.28 1.52 23.77
CA GLU A 9 3.57 0.95 22.61
C GLU A 9 4.58 0.44 21.57
N THR A 10 5.33 -0.60 21.93
CA THR A 10 6.12 -1.37 20.98
C THR A 10 5.67 -2.81 21.04
N GLY A 11 4.44 -3.06 20.57
CA GLY A 11 4.15 -4.35 19.93
C GLY A 11 5.21 -4.60 18.86
N PRO A 12 5.57 -5.86 18.54
CA PRO A 12 6.71 -6.16 17.67
C PRO A 12 6.58 -5.44 16.32
N GLN A 13 7.25 -4.30 16.19
CA GLN A 13 7.33 -3.52 14.97
C GLN A 13 8.34 -4.26 14.09
N PHE A 14 7.86 -5.26 13.35
CA PHE A 14 8.58 -5.74 12.18
C PHE A 14 8.69 -4.57 11.20
N HIS A 15 9.71 -3.72 11.37
CA HIS A 15 9.99 -2.66 10.42
C HIS A 15 10.23 -3.31 9.05
N ILE A 16 9.75 -2.65 7.98
CA ILE A 16 9.91 -3.10 6.59
C ILE A 16 11.39 -3.44 6.28
N VAL A 17 12.32 -2.75 6.94
CA VAL A 17 13.76 -3.05 6.89
C VAL A 17 14.09 -4.48 7.33
N HIS A 18 13.50 -4.99 8.41
CA HIS A 18 13.70 -6.37 8.86
C HIS A 18 13.13 -7.39 7.87
N LEU A 19 11.98 -7.10 7.26
CA LEU A 19 11.42 -7.93 6.19
C LEU A 19 12.35 -7.95 4.96
N LEU A 20 12.86 -6.79 4.55
CA LEU A 20 13.82 -6.66 3.44
C LEU A 20 15.13 -7.39 3.74
N VAL A 21 15.64 -7.31 4.97
CA VAL A 21 16.83 -8.03 5.42
C VAL A 21 16.57 -9.54 5.39
N VAL A 22 15.42 -10.01 5.86
CA VAL A 22 15.06 -11.44 5.79
C VAL A 22 14.94 -11.90 4.33
N MET A 23 14.30 -11.12 3.46
CA MET A 23 14.20 -11.43 2.03
C MET A 23 15.57 -11.45 1.35
N LEU A 24 16.45 -10.51 1.69
CA LEU A 24 17.83 -10.48 1.19
C LEU A 24 18.61 -11.72 1.66
N VAL A 25 18.49 -12.08 2.94
CA VAL A 25 19.13 -13.28 3.51
C VAL A 25 18.60 -14.54 2.83
N VAL A 26 17.29 -14.66 2.61
CA VAL A 26 16.69 -15.79 1.88
C VAL A 26 17.16 -15.81 0.42
N ALA A 27 17.24 -14.66 -0.25
CA ALA A 27 17.72 -14.55 -1.62
C ALA A 27 19.22 -14.89 -1.74
N VAL A 28 20.03 -14.49 -0.78
CA VAL A 28 21.47 -14.80 -0.70
C VAL A 28 21.66 -16.28 -0.40
N ILE A 29 20.92 -16.86 0.56
CA ILE A 29 20.97 -18.30 0.85
C ILE A 29 20.51 -19.11 -0.37
N ALA A 30 19.42 -18.71 -1.02
CA ALA A 30 18.95 -19.35 -2.26
C ALA A 30 19.96 -19.18 -3.41
N GLY A 31 20.59 -18.01 -3.54
CA GLY A 31 21.62 -17.73 -4.53
C GLY A 31 22.93 -18.48 -4.30
N ILE A 32 23.30 -18.74 -3.05
CA ILE A 32 24.46 -19.57 -2.66
C ILE A 32 24.13 -21.06 -2.80
N MET A 33 22.89 -21.47 -2.55
CA MET A 33 22.41 -22.85 -2.74
C MET A 33 22.16 -23.21 -4.21
N ALA A 34 21.84 -22.23 -5.06
CA ALA A 34 21.63 -22.43 -6.50
C ALA A 34 22.84 -23.09 -7.22
N PRO A 35 24.10 -22.69 -7.01
CA PRO A 35 25.26 -23.38 -7.59
C PRO A 35 25.59 -24.73 -6.92
N LEU A 36 25.02 -25.05 -5.76
CA LEU A 36 25.10 -26.38 -5.13
C LEU A 36 24.07 -27.37 -5.73
N ALA A 37 22.97 -26.88 -6.32
CA ALA A 37 21.96 -27.67 -7.04
C ALA A 37 22.36 -27.90 -8.53
N ARG A 38 23.56 -28.45 -8.74
CA ARG A 38 24.35 -28.37 -9.98
C ARG A 38 23.79 -29.03 -11.25
N ASN A 39 22.52 -29.43 -11.30
CA ASN A 39 21.85 -29.92 -12.51
C ASN A 39 20.39 -29.43 -12.56
N PHE A 40 20.16 -28.12 -12.65
CA PHE A 40 18.82 -27.64 -12.99
C PHE A 40 18.44 -28.13 -14.39
N THR A 41 17.38 -28.94 -14.44
CA THR A 41 16.72 -29.41 -15.64
C THR A 41 16.16 -28.23 -16.45
N PRO A 42 15.94 -28.39 -17.77
CA PRO A 42 15.32 -27.35 -18.58
C PRO A 42 13.99 -26.83 -18.03
N GLY A 43 13.20 -27.69 -17.35
CA GLY A 43 11.95 -27.30 -16.70
C GLY A 43 12.16 -26.34 -15.51
N GLU A 44 13.20 -26.57 -14.71
CA GLU A 44 13.52 -25.68 -13.58
C GLU A 44 14.05 -24.32 -14.07
N TRP A 45 14.87 -24.29 -15.12
CA TRP A 45 15.26 -23.02 -15.76
C TRP A 45 14.07 -22.26 -16.34
N THR A 46 13.10 -22.99 -16.89
CA THR A 46 11.85 -22.40 -17.40
C THR A 46 11.03 -21.80 -16.26
N LEU A 47 10.92 -22.48 -15.10
CA LEU A 47 10.25 -21.95 -13.91
C LEU A 47 10.94 -20.69 -13.37
N ILE A 48 12.27 -20.70 -13.27
CA ILE A 48 13.06 -19.55 -12.83
C ILE A 48 12.88 -18.38 -13.79
N GLY A 49 12.98 -18.63 -15.11
CA GLY A 49 12.78 -17.62 -16.14
C GLY A 49 11.38 -17.01 -16.08
N THR A 50 10.35 -17.84 -15.95
CA THR A 50 8.96 -17.39 -15.80
C THR A 50 8.76 -16.56 -14.54
N ALA A 51 9.33 -16.99 -13.40
CA ALA A 51 9.25 -16.23 -12.15
C ALA A 51 9.90 -14.84 -12.29
N LEU A 52 11.11 -14.76 -12.86
CA LEU A 52 11.82 -13.49 -13.09
C LEU A 52 11.05 -12.56 -14.03
N LEU A 53 10.55 -13.08 -15.15
CA LEU A 53 9.76 -12.32 -16.11
C LEU A 53 8.45 -11.81 -15.48
N SER A 54 7.84 -12.62 -14.62
CA SER A 54 6.61 -12.27 -13.90
C SER A 54 6.83 -11.19 -12.84
N ILE A 55 7.96 -11.21 -12.14
CA ILE A 55 8.35 -10.13 -11.22
C ILE A 55 8.55 -8.83 -12.00
N LEU A 56 9.28 -8.87 -13.12
CA LEU A 56 9.48 -7.70 -13.99
C LEU A 56 8.15 -7.14 -14.49
N LEU A 57 7.26 -8.00 -14.99
CA LEU A 57 5.94 -7.60 -15.47
C LEU A 57 5.07 -7.02 -14.34
N GLY A 58 5.10 -7.62 -13.15
CA GLY A 58 4.44 -7.09 -11.96
C GLY A 58 4.96 -5.72 -11.55
N GLY A 59 6.27 -5.48 -11.66
CA GLY A 59 6.89 -4.18 -11.43
C GLY A 59 6.44 -3.13 -12.45
N VAL A 60 6.41 -3.48 -13.74
CA VAL A 60 5.88 -2.60 -14.80
C VAL A 60 4.40 -2.27 -14.54
N LEU A 61 3.58 -3.27 -14.22
CA LEU A 61 2.17 -3.08 -13.87
C LEU A 61 2.00 -2.18 -12.65
N PHE A 62 2.82 -2.35 -11.61
CA PHE A 62 2.82 -1.47 -10.45
C PHE A 62 3.11 -0.02 -10.85
N CYS A 63 4.13 0.20 -11.69
CA CYS A 63 4.45 1.53 -12.20
C CYS A 63 3.28 2.14 -12.98
N VAL A 64 2.64 1.38 -13.86
CA VAL A 64 1.56 1.87 -14.74
C VAL A 64 0.24 2.08 -14.00
N VAL A 65 -0.12 1.20 -13.06
CA VAL A 65 -1.43 1.22 -12.39
C VAL A 65 -1.40 2.06 -11.11
N VAL A 66 -0.24 2.21 -10.47
CA VAL A 66 -0.13 2.86 -9.16
C VAL A 66 0.70 4.15 -9.25
N LEU A 67 1.95 4.06 -9.68
CA LEU A 67 2.87 5.21 -9.65
C LEU A 67 2.50 6.27 -10.68
N PHE A 68 2.14 5.85 -11.89
CA PHE A 68 1.82 6.76 -12.98
C PHE A 68 0.53 7.57 -12.72
N PRO A 69 -0.60 6.96 -12.30
CA PRO A 69 -1.80 7.71 -11.91
C PRO A 69 -1.53 8.64 -10.74
N ARG A 70 -0.74 8.19 -9.75
CA ARG A 70 -0.33 9.04 -8.62
C ARG A 70 0.50 10.23 -9.07
N TYR A 71 1.44 10.04 -9.99
CA TYR A 71 2.24 11.13 -10.55
C TYR A 71 1.36 12.16 -11.29
N ILE A 72 0.40 11.68 -12.09
CA ILE A 72 -0.57 12.55 -12.77
C ILE A 72 -1.43 13.30 -11.74
N ALA A 73 -1.93 12.61 -10.73
CA ALA A 73 -2.75 13.18 -9.65
C ALA A 73 -1.97 14.26 -8.90
N GLN A 74 -0.70 14.00 -8.56
CA GLN A 74 0.18 14.98 -7.92
C GLN A 74 0.39 16.22 -8.80
N ARG A 75 0.64 16.05 -10.10
CA ARG A 75 0.78 17.19 -11.02
C ARG A 75 -0.50 18.02 -11.15
N ARG A 76 -1.67 17.37 -11.16
CA ARG A 76 -2.97 18.07 -11.29
C ARG A 76 -3.41 18.77 -10.01
N SER A 77 -3.02 18.23 -8.86
CA SER A 77 -3.53 18.67 -7.56
C SER A 77 -3.01 20.03 -7.07
N GLY A 78 -1.93 20.55 -7.65
CA GLY A 78 -1.36 21.86 -7.27
C GLY A 78 -0.50 21.81 -6.01
N LEU A 79 -0.19 22.98 -5.44
CA LEU A 79 0.68 23.07 -4.26
C LEU A 79 0.03 22.42 -3.03
N LEU A 80 0.88 21.87 -2.16
CA LEU A 80 0.45 21.29 -0.89
C LEU A 80 0.06 22.41 0.08
N LEU A 81 -1.16 22.36 0.61
CA LEU A 81 -1.65 23.34 1.58
C LEU A 81 -1.54 22.79 3.01
N GLN A 82 -1.97 21.56 3.23
CA GLN A 82 -2.00 20.92 4.54
C GLN A 82 -2.07 19.40 4.39
N ASN A 83 -1.34 18.66 5.22
CA ASN A 83 -1.55 17.22 5.38
C ASN A 83 -2.68 17.01 6.39
N LEU A 84 -3.67 16.19 6.05
CA LEU A 84 -4.68 15.74 7.00
C LEU A 84 -4.12 14.50 7.70
N ASP A 85 -4.06 14.55 9.02
CA ASP A 85 -3.72 13.35 9.77
C ASP A 85 -4.90 12.38 9.70
N ASN A 86 -4.62 11.15 9.30
CA ASN A 86 -5.58 10.06 9.40
C ASN A 86 -4.87 8.83 9.95
N SER A 87 -4.15 9.02 11.06
CA SER A 87 -3.39 7.97 11.73
C SER A 87 -4.22 6.69 11.90
N VAL A 88 -5.49 6.77 12.29
CA VAL A 88 -6.33 5.60 12.60
C VAL A 88 -6.86 4.89 11.35
N GLY A 89 -7.50 5.60 10.41
CA GLY A 89 -8.06 4.99 9.20
C GLY A 89 -6.98 4.50 8.23
N TRP A 90 -5.87 5.22 8.16
CA TRP A 90 -4.73 4.89 7.32
C TRP A 90 -3.90 3.72 7.90
N SER A 91 -3.71 3.68 9.23
CA SER A 91 -3.05 2.56 9.91
C SER A 91 -3.83 1.26 9.74
N ASN A 92 -5.16 1.29 9.88
CA ASN A 92 -6.00 0.10 9.68
C ASN A 92 -5.96 -0.41 8.23
N PHE A 93 -6.00 0.50 7.25
CA PHE A 93 -5.87 0.12 5.83
C PHE A 93 -4.49 -0.49 5.53
N ILE A 94 -3.42 0.11 6.06
CA ILE A 94 -2.06 -0.42 5.94
C ILE A 94 -1.92 -1.77 6.67
N ALA A 95 -2.54 -1.94 7.84
CA ALA A 95 -2.53 -3.19 8.59
C ALA A 95 -3.27 -4.31 7.85
N LEU A 96 -4.42 -4.01 7.25
CA LEU A 96 -5.15 -4.92 6.36
C LEU A 96 -4.29 -5.31 5.15
N LEU A 97 -3.67 -4.35 4.48
CA LEU A 97 -2.74 -4.61 3.38
C LEU A 97 -1.56 -5.51 3.79
N ARG A 98 -1.00 -5.29 4.99
CA ARG A 98 0.09 -6.11 5.55
C ARG A 98 -0.37 -7.52 5.91
N LEU A 99 -1.57 -7.70 6.45
CA LEU A 99 -2.20 -9.00 6.70
C LEU A 99 -2.48 -9.75 5.39
N SER A 100 -2.99 -9.06 4.38
CA SER A 100 -3.16 -9.60 3.03
C SER A 100 -1.82 -10.00 2.41
N PHE A 101 -0.76 -9.22 2.62
CA PHE A 101 0.60 -9.57 2.20
C PHE A 101 1.08 -10.87 2.84
N PHE A 102 0.95 -11.01 4.16
CA PHE A 102 1.33 -12.23 4.88
C PHE A 102 0.56 -13.45 4.35
N GLY A 103 -0.78 -13.35 4.25
CA GLY A 103 -1.62 -14.43 3.70
C GLY A 103 -1.24 -14.80 2.26
N TRP A 104 -0.95 -13.81 1.42
CA TRP A 104 -0.55 -14.02 0.02
C TRP A 104 0.82 -14.67 -0.11
N THR A 105 1.81 -14.22 0.67
CA THR A 105 3.15 -14.84 0.69
C THR A 105 3.11 -16.28 1.18
N MET A 106 2.29 -16.60 2.18
CA MET A 106 2.11 -17.98 2.64
C MET A 106 1.41 -18.85 1.59
N SER A 107 0.40 -18.32 0.89
CA SER A 107 -0.24 -19.00 -0.24
C SER A 107 0.75 -19.27 -1.38
N THR A 108 1.59 -18.27 -1.69
CA THR A 108 2.68 -18.35 -2.68
C THR A 108 3.69 -19.43 -2.36
N LEU A 109 4.19 -19.45 -1.12
CA LEU A 109 5.12 -20.47 -0.65
C LEU A 109 4.49 -21.87 -0.65
N THR A 110 3.19 -21.98 -0.31
CA THR A 110 2.48 -23.26 -0.30
C THR A 110 2.29 -23.81 -1.72
N VAL A 111 1.85 -22.98 -2.67
CA VAL A 111 1.69 -23.36 -4.09
C VAL A 111 3.04 -23.71 -4.69
N PHE A 112 4.07 -22.88 -4.47
CA PHE A 112 5.41 -23.13 -4.98
C PHE A 112 6.01 -24.41 -4.37
N SER A 113 5.87 -24.64 -3.06
CA SER A 113 6.33 -25.87 -2.41
C SER A 113 5.59 -27.11 -2.91
N GLY A 114 4.28 -26.99 -3.20
CA GLY A 114 3.49 -28.08 -3.77
C GLY A 114 3.94 -28.43 -5.19
N LEU A 115 4.19 -27.42 -6.03
CA LEU A 115 4.72 -27.60 -7.39
C LEU A 115 6.16 -28.15 -7.35
N TRP A 116 6.99 -27.66 -6.43
CA TRP A 116 8.35 -28.13 -6.23
C TRP A 116 8.38 -29.61 -5.83
N ASN A 117 7.57 -30.01 -4.85
CA ASN A 117 7.45 -31.41 -4.44
C ASN A 117 6.93 -32.31 -5.58
N ARG A 118 6.03 -31.81 -6.44
CA ARG A 118 5.60 -32.55 -7.64
C ARG A 118 6.72 -32.67 -8.67
N SER A 119 7.48 -31.61 -8.93
CA SER A 119 8.62 -31.66 -9.86
C SER A 119 9.72 -32.62 -9.41
N PHE A 120 9.93 -32.76 -8.09
CA PHE A 120 10.89 -33.71 -7.53
C PHE A 120 10.43 -35.16 -7.62
N LEU A 121 9.11 -35.40 -7.61
CA LEU A 121 8.50 -36.73 -7.64
C LEU A 121 8.17 -37.22 -9.05
N THR A 122 7.98 -36.31 -10.01
CA THR A 122 7.64 -36.65 -11.39
C THR A 122 8.44 -35.80 -12.38
N SER A 123 9.29 -36.45 -13.16
CA SER A 123 10.16 -35.87 -14.19
C SER A 123 9.42 -35.37 -15.44
N TYR A 124 8.28 -34.67 -15.28
CA TYR A 124 7.57 -34.06 -16.40
C TYR A 124 7.84 -32.56 -16.45
N PRO A 125 7.99 -31.97 -17.65
CA PRO A 125 8.09 -30.53 -17.78
C PRO A 125 6.82 -29.86 -17.25
N PRO A 126 6.93 -28.68 -16.63
CA PRO A 126 5.78 -27.94 -16.12
C PRO A 126 4.81 -27.61 -17.27
N THR A 127 3.53 -27.77 -17.01
CA THR A 127 2.48 -27.45 -17.98
C THR A 127 2.28 -25.93 -18.11
N ASP A 128 1.77 -25.45 -19.25
CA ASP A 128 1.48 -24.03 -19.47
C ASP A 128 0.55 -23.44 -18.40
N TYR A 129 -0.37 -24.25 -17.88
CA TYR A 129 -1.27 -23.88 -16.81
C TYR A 129 -0.53 -23.64 -15.48
N GLU A 130 0.41 -24.52 -15.13
CA GLU A 130 1.24 -24.35 -13.93
C GLU A 130 2.16 -23.13 -14.06
N LEU A 131 2.72 -22.89 -15.25
CA LEU A 131 3.52 -21.69 -15.53
C LEU A 131 2.68 -20.41 -15.41
N LEU A 132 1.43 -20.40 -15.88
CA LEU A 132 0.52 -19.27 -15.74
C LEU A 132 0.14 -19.02 -14.28
N GLN A 133 -0.11 -20.08 -13.50
CA GLN A 133 -0.38 -19.94 -12.06
C GLN A 133 0.81 -19.34 -11.33
N VAL A 134 2.02 -19.85 -11.57
CA VAL A 134 3.26 -19.28 -11.02
C VAL A 134 3.40 -17.81 -11.44
N ALA A 135 3.20 -17.51 -12.72
CA ALA A 135 3.35 -16.15 -13.23
C ALA A 135 2.37 -15.16 -12.60
N SER A 136 1.08 -15.49 -12.58
CA SER A 136 0.04 -14.65 -11.98
C SER A 136 0.31 -14.37 -10.50
N LEU A 137 0.84 -15.36 -9.79
CA LEU A 137 1.13 -15.29 -8.38
C LEU A 137 2.38 -14.43 -8.08
N PHE A 138 3.43 -14.50 -8.90
CA PHE A 138 4.59 -13.59 -8.80
C PHE A 138 4.24 -12.14 -9.19
N ILE A 139 3.38 -11.94 -10.19
CA ILE A 139 2.87 -10.61 -10.57
C ILE A 139 2.09 -9.99 -9.41
N ALA A 140 1.13 -10.72 -8.85
CA ALA A 140 0.32 -10.27 -7.73
C ALA A 140 1.20 -9.99 -6.49
N THR A 141 2.17 -10.85 -6.21
CA THR A 141 3.13 -10.63 -5.10
C THR A 141 3.90 -9.33 -5.30
N THR A 142 4.38 -9.06 -6.51
CA THR A 142 5.12 -7.83 -6.82
C THR A 142 4.25 -6.59 -6.67
N LEU A 143 2.98 -6.65 -7.10
CA LEU A 143 2.02 -5.56 -6.91
C LEU A 143 1.80 -5.28 -5.42
N VAL A 144 1.46 -6.30 -4.63
CA VAL A 144 1.18 -6.15 -3.19
C VAL A 144 2.42 -5.66 -2.45
N PHE A 145 3.61 -6.16 -2.79
CA PHE A 145 4.88 -5.70 -2.22
C PHE A 145 5.16 -4.24 -2.56
N GLY A 146 4.93 -3.83 -3.82
CA GLY A 146 4.99 -2.43 -4.21
C GLY A 146 4.07 -1.54 -3.37
N TYR A 147 2.83 -1.99 -3.11
CA TYR A 147 1.90 -1.30 -2.21
C TYR A 147 2.37 -1.24 -0.75
N GLY A 148 2.99 -2.31 -0.26
CA GLY A 148 3.46 -2.40 1.12
C GLY A 148 4.71 -1.55 1.41
N ILE A 149 5.58 -1.37 0.42
CA ILE A 149 6.81 -0.58 0.55
C ILE A 149 6.59 0.89 0.25
N PHE A 150 5.78 1.22 -0.75
CA PHE A 150 5.59 2.62 -1.10
C PHE A 150 4.78 3.32 0.00
N PRO A 151 5.37 4.32 0.69
CA PRO A 151 4.60 5.13 1.62
C PRO A 151 3.57 5.89 0.81
N PHE A 152 2.31 5.54 1.02
CA PHE A 152 1.22 6.34 0.54
C PHE A 152 1.01 7.48 1.55
N PRO A 153 1.19 8.73 1.11
CA PRO A 153 1.05 9.88 1.99
C PRO A 153 -0.39 9.94 2.47
N HIS A 154 -0.55 10.39 3.72
CA HIS A 154 -1.85 10.72 4.26
C HIS A 154 -2.61 11.65 3.29
N PRO A 155 -3.95 11.63 3.31
CA PRO A 155 -4.74 12.54 2.50
C PRO A 155 -4.27 13.99 2.62
N GLN A 156 -4.09 14.65 1.48
CA GLN A 156 -3.49 15.99 1.41
C GLN A 156 -4.49 16.99 0.86
N LEU A 157 -4.67 18.10 1.57
CA LEU A 157 -5.33 19.28 1.04
C LEU A 157 -4.36 20.01 0.10
N ARG A 158 -4.79 20.25 -1.12
CA ARG A 158 -4.01 20.93 -2.15
C ARG A 158 -4.85 22.01 -2.83
N GLU A 159 -4.20 22.87 -3.60
CA GLU A 159 -4.86 24.03 -4.24
C GLU A 159 -6.06 23.65 -5.09
N ASN A 160 -5.93 22.59 -5.89
CA ASN A 160 -6.97 22.21 -6.85
C ASN A 160 -7.93 21.15 -6.31
N GLY A 161 -7.71 20.62 -5.10
CA GLY A 161 -8.56 19.59 -4.51
C GLY A 161 -7.89 18.81 -3.40
N VAL A 162 -8.38 17.60 -3.18
CA VAL A 162 -7.85 16.67 -2.18
C VAL A 162 -7.18 15.48 -2.87
N LEU A 163 -5.95 15.18 -2.45
CA LEU A 163 -5.19 14.02 -2.90
C LEU A 163 -5.32 12.89 -1.86
N TRP A 164 -6.03 11.83 -2.24
CA TRP A 164 -6.28 10.60 -1.49
C TRP A 164 -5.23 9.53 -1.81
N GLY A 165 -3.99 9.70 -1.33
CA GLY A 165 -2.90 8.77 -1.64
C GLY A 165 -2.59 8.76 -3.15
N ALA A 166 -3.22 7.85 -3.91
CA ALA A 166 -3.07 7.73 -5.38
C ALA A 166 -4.15 8.46 -6.20
N PHE A 167 -5.30 8.82 -5.59
CA PHE A 167 -6.42 9.43 -6.30
C PHE A 167 -6.53 10.92 -6.02
N PHE A 168 -6.96 11.71 -7.00
CA PHE A 168 -7.20 13.14 -6.83
C PHE A 168 -8.67 13.45 -7.09
N THR A 169 -9.30 14.15 -6.15
CA THR A 169 -10.66 14.67 -6.30
C THR A 169 -10.62 16.19 -6.22
N PRO A 170 -11.09 16.89 -7.26
CA PRO A 170 -11.04 18.34 -7.28
C PRO A 170 -12.13 18.93 -6.36
N TRP A 171 -11.94 20.17 -5.90
CA TRP A 171 -12.82 20.79 -4.89
C TRP A 171 -14.28 20.86 -5.30
N GLU A 172 -14.57 21.04 -6.59
CA GLU A 172 -15.94 21.19 -7.11
C GLU A 172 -16.77 19.90 -6.99
N LYS A 173 -16.14 18.77 -6.66
CA LYS A 173 -16.80 17.47 -6.45
C LYS A 173 -16.88 17.06 -4.99
N LEU A 174 -16.44 17.94 -4.08
CA LEU A 174 -16.32 17.64 -2.66
C LEU A 174 -17.33 18.46 -1.87
N THR A 175 -18.05 17.79 -0.97
CA THR A 175 -18.78 18.45 0.10
C THR A 175 -17.99 18.30 1.38
N VAL A 176 -17.69 19.42 2.03
CA VAL A 176 -16.85 19.43 3.23
C VAL A 176 -17.61 20.06 4.38
N ARG A 177 -17.63 19.38 5.53
CA ARG A 177 -18.29 19.87 6.73
C ARG A 177 -17.57 19.41 7.99
N TRP A 178 -17.75 20.14 9.08
CA TRP A 178 -17.39 19.64 10.41
C TRP A 178 -18.42 18.62 10.88
N SER A 179 -17.99 17.56 11.58
CA SER A 179 -18.92 16.59 12.15
C SER A 179 -19.75 17.23 13.25
N ARG A 180 -21.07 17.05 13.19
CA ARG A 180 -22.02 17.53 14.22
C ARG A 180 -21.80 16.87 15.58
N ARG A 181 -21.30 15.63 15.59
CA ARG A 181 -21.11 14.85 16.83
C ARG A 181 -19.78 15.15 17.50
N ASN A 182 -18.75 15.44 16.70
CA ASN A 182 -17.43 15.75 17.22
C ASN A 182 -16.80 16.89 16.40
N PRO A 183 -16.62 18.09 16.99
CA PRO A 183 -16.13 19.26 16.28
C PRO A 183 -14.66 19.16 15.84
N GLN A 184 -13.91 18.13 16.31
CA GLN A 184 -12.56 17.83 15.87
C GLN A 184 -12.51 16.93 14.63
N ILE A 185 -13.65 16.47 14.11
CA ILE A 185 -13.68 15.59 12.94
C ILE A 185 -14.12 16.41 11.72
N LEU A 186 -13.26 16.45 10.70
CA LEU A 186 -13.57 16.95 9.38
C LEU A 186 -14.17 15.82 8.54
N GLU A 187 -15.36 16.04 8.00
CA GLU A 187 -16.03 15.13 7.09
C GLU A 187 -15.88 15.64 5.66
N ILE A 188 -15.27 14.84 4.80
CA ILE A 188 -15.16 15.12 3.36
C ILE A 188 -15.93 14.04 2.61
N SER A 189 -16.99 14.46 1.93
CA SER A 189 -17.82 13.60 1.10
C SER A 189 -17.50 13.79 -0.37
N ALA A 190 -17.22 12.67 -1.04
CA ALA A 190 -17.21 12.56 -2.50
C ALA A 190 -18.25 11.50 -2.89
N ALA A 191 -17.80 10.35 -3.40
CA ALA A 191 -18.62 9.13 -3.49
C ALA A 191 -18.72 8.37 -2.15
N THR A 192 -17.81 8.64 -1.23
CA THR A 192 -17.74 8.01 0.09
C THR A 192 -17.46 9.10 1.12
N LEU A 193 -18.00 8.94 2.32
CA LEU A 193 -17.76 9.85 3.44
C LEU A 193 -16.45 9.46 4.14
N TRP A 194 -15.50 10.40 4.17
CA TRP A 194 -14.22 10.23 4.86
C TRP A 194 -14.16 11.15 6.08
N GLN A 195 -13.66 10.62 7.19
CA GLN A 195 -13.56 11.32 8.47
C GLN A 195 -12.08 11.53 8.83
N PHE A 196 -11.71 12.77 9.11
CA PHE A 196 -10.35 13.16 9.45
C PHE A 196 -10.32 13.82 10.82
N PRO A 197 -9.63 13.24 11.81
CA PRO A 197 -9.37 13.94 13.05
C PRO A 197 -8.43 15.13 12.77
N VAL A 198 -8.83 16.31 13.22
CA VAL A 198 -8.07 17.56 13.11
C VAL A 198 -7.90 18.12 14.51
N GLU A 199 -6.65 18.36 14.91
CA GLU A 199 -6.35 18.99 16.18
C GLU A 199 -6.98 20.39 16.29
N TRP A 200 -7.38 20.78 17.50
CA TRP A 200 -8.10 22.03 17.74
C TRP A 200 -7.33 23.28 17.30
N ASN A 201 -6.01 23.28 17.51
CA ASN A 201 -5.07 24.32 17.07
C ASN A 201 -5.01 24.48 15.54
N GLN A 202 -5.25 23.42 14.77
CA GLN A 202 -5.19 23.41 13.31
C GLN A 202 -6.55 23.70 12.66
N ARG A 203 -7.64 23.58 13.43
CA ARG A 203 -9.01 23.73 12.95
C ARG A 203 -9.25 25.05 12.20
N ALA A 204 -8.85 26.18 12.77
CA ALA A 204 -9.03 27.50 12.16
C ALA A 204 -8.27 27.62 10.83
N LYS A 205 -7.05 27.05 10.76
CA LYS A 205 -6.24 27.03 9.54
C LYS A 205 -6.90 26.16 8.46
N VAL A 206 -7.38 24.97 8.83
CA VAL A 206 -8.07 24.04 7.92
C VAL A 206 -9.37 24.66 7.41
N ALA A 207 -10.17 25.27 8.29
CA ALA A 207 -11.39 25.98 7.90
C ALA A 207 -11.10 27.15 6.93
N ALA A 208 -10.04 27.93 7.18
CA ALA A 208 -9.64 29.02 6.29
C ALA A 208 -9.22 28.52 4.89
N ILE A 209 -8.51 27.39 4.83
CA ILE A 209 -8.16 26.73 3.57
C ILE A 209 -9.44 26.28 2.84
N ILE A 210 -10.31 25.53 3.50
CA ILE A 210 -11.50 24.98 2.87
C ILE A 210 -12.42 26.11 2.41
N LYS A 211 -12.67 27.14 3.22
CA LYS A 211 -13.49 28.29 2.85
C LYS A 211 -12.95 29.06 1.63
N LYS A 212 -11.64 29.02 1.40
CA LYS A 212 -11.01 29.68 0.25
C LYS A 212 -11.17 28.88 -1.04
N TYR A 213 -11.12 27.55 -0.99
CA TYR A 213 -11.02 26.70 -2.18
C TYR A 213 -12.26 25.82 -2.45
N CYS A 214 -13.09 25.57 -1.43
CA CYS A 214 -14.29 24.74 -1.52
C CYS A 214 -15.54 25.62 -1.38
N LEU A 215 -16.33 25.70 -2.45
CA LEU A 215 -17.56 26.51 -2.47
C LEU A 215 -18.66 25.92 -1.57
N ASP A 216 -18.74 24.59 -1.48
CA ASP A 216 -19.77 23.86 -0.72
C ASP A 216 -19.33 23.55 0.73
N PHE A 217 -18.62 24.48 1.38
CA PHE A 217 -18.20 24.32 2.76
C PHE A 217 -19.31 24.72 3.74
N ILE A 218 -19.69 23.79 4.63
CA ILE A 218 -20.70 24.03 5.67
C ILE A 218 -20.00 24.21 7.02
N ASP A 219 -19.94 25.47 7.49
CA ASP A 219 -19.37 25.84 8.79
C ASP A 219 -20.48 25.96 9.85
N GLU A 220 -20.83 24.85 10.49
CA GLU A 220 -21.92 24.77 11.48
C GLU A 220 -21.54 25.32 12.88
N THR A 221 -20.48 26.13 13.02
CA THR A 221 -20.02 26.66 14.32
C THR A 221 -20.85 27.82 14.91
N HIS A 222 -22.06 28.07 14.39
CA HIS A 222 -22.92 29.17 14.84
C HIS A 222 -24.25 28.71 15.46
N HIS A 223 -24.21 27.65 16.28
CA HIS A 223 -25.29 27.33 17.22
C HIS A 223 -24.73 26.98 18.60
#